data_AF-A0A2C2V654-F1
#
_entry.id   AF-A0A2C2V654-F1
#
_cell.length_a   1.000
_cell.length_b   1.000
_cell.length_c   1.000
_cell.angle_alpha   90.00
_cell.angle_beta   90.00
_cell.angle_gamma   90.00
#
_symmetry.space_group_name_H-M   'P 1'
#
loop_
_entity.id
_entity.type
_entity.pdbx_description
1 polymer ?
#
loop_
_entity_poly.entity_id
_entity_poly.type
_entity_poly.pdbx_seq_one_letter_code
_entity_poly.pdbx_strand_id
1 'polypeptide(L)'
;MLNRDLYSPVKEGKFTKSSGQYNEGYTDNIYSFANNIHTYEGGTHESGFKTALTNPKGFEARKEGLYFVPSNEEKPPVFICSEYVLITGRYENITDGTEGLIVSWFHNNKWKRLKRSRDNFMVQSKLVELSAIGFPVSSLNQRLMVQYLTAFERANLENIPVEKASEQMGWSEDGFLLGNEFIGSGSLSFVSSDKGEEQFAKHYTSKGDLHPWLNMIEAIKSYPKVIAGV
;
A
#
# COMPACT_ATOMS: atom_id res chain seq x y z
N MET A 1 -12.46 49.02 33.27
CA MET A 1 -13.78 48.39 33.44
C MET A 1 -13.81 47.17 32.53
N LEU A 2 -14.13 45.99 33.05
CA LEU A 2 -14.00 44.70 32.34
C LEU A 2 -15.24 43.82 32.61
N ASN A 3 -15.77 43.27 31.52
CA ASN A 3 -16.63 42.08 31.32
C ASN A 3 -17.85 41.74 32.23
N ARG A 4 -18.94 41.40 31.53
CA ARG A 4 -20.24 40.83 31.94
C ARG A 4 -20.76 39.96 30.78
N ASP A 5 -21.48 38.84 30.92
CA ASP A 5 -21.68 37.88 32.02
C ASP A 5 -21.44 36.47 31.40
N LEU A 6 -20.93 35.44 32.07
CA LEU A 6 -21.51 34.63 33.16
C LEU A 6 -22.94 34.10 32.94
N TYR A 7 -23.05 32.82 32.59
CA TYR A 7 -24.10 31.94 33.12
C TYR A 7 -23.53 30.53 33.37
N SER A 8 -23.88 29.97 34.53
CA SER A 8 -23.60 28.60 35.01
C SER A 8 -24.96 27.94 35.31
N PRO A 9 -25.11 26.60 35.54
CA PRO A 9 -24.48 25.93 36.68
C PRO A 9 -24.03 24.46 36.50
N VAL A 10 -23.16 24.05 37.42
CA VAL A 10 -22.74 22.68 37.73
C VAL A 10 -23.92 21.83 38.29
N LYS A 11 -23.90 20.51 38.05
CA LYS A 11 -24.28 19.52 39.08
C LYS A 11 -23.29 18.36 39.13
N GLU A 12 -22.84 18.04 40.35
CA GLU A 12 -21.93 16.92 40.64
C GLU A 12 -22.63 15.56 40.56
N GLY A 13 -21.84 14.53 40.28
CA GLY A 13 -22.13 13.14 40.62
C GLY A 13 -20.86 12.44 41.10
N LYS A 14 -20.56 12.51 42.41
CA LYS A 14 -19.44 11.76 43.02
C LYS A 14 -19.89 10.36 43.40
N PHE A 15 -19.21 9.33 42.89
CA PHE A 15 -19.08 8.06 43.60
C PHE A 15 -17.68 7.43 43.42
N THR A 16 -17.00 7.29 44.56
CA THR A 16 -16.00 6.26 44.92
C THR A 16 -14.88 5.86 43.96
N LYS A 17 -13.66 6.03 44.47
CA LYS A 17 -12.41 5.43 43.98
C LYS A 17 -12.43 3.90 44.15
N SER A 18 -12.43 3.15 43.06
CA SER A 18 -11.96 1.77 43.03
C SER A 18 -11.01 1.58 41.85
N SER A 19 -10.05 0.66 41.99
CA SER A 19 -9.01 0.38 41.01
C SER A 19 -9.58 -0.40 39.82
N GLY A 20 -9.62 0.24 38.65
CA GLY A 20 -9.91 -0.37 37.35
C GLY A 20 -9.24 0.44 36.25
N GLN A 21 -8.45 -0.22 35.40
CA GLN A 21 -7.71 0.43 34.31
C GLN A 21 -8.68 1.03 33.28
N TYR A 22 -8.51 2.31 32.97
CA TYR A 22 -9.04 2.92 31.74
C TYR A 22 -7.86 3.26 30.84
N ASN A 23 -7.63 2.43 29.82
CA ASN A 23 -6.74 2.76 28.73
C ASN A 23 -7.47 3.71 27.78
N GLU A 24 -7.15 5.00 27.83
CA GLU A 24 -7.53 5.95 26.78
C GLU A 24 -6.74 5.61 25.51
N GLY A 25 -7.36 4.80 24.65
CA GLY A 25 -6.76 4.32 23.41
C GLY A 25 -6.48 5.46 22.43
N TYR A 26 -5.21 5.82 22.28
CA TYR A 26 -4.75 6.89 21.39
C TYR A 26 -4.79 6.44 19.91
N THR A 27 -5.99 6.34 19.32
CA THR A 27 -6.19 5.92 17.93
C THR A 27 -6.03 7.02 16.88
N ASP A 28 -5.99 8.30 17.27
CA ASP A 28 -6.12 9.42 16.33
C ASP A 28 -4.91 9.66 15.41
N ASN A 29 -3.71 9.21 15.79
CA ASN A 29 -2.49 9.59 15.07
C ASN A 29 -2.42 9.00 13.65
N ILE A 30 -2.85 7.74 13.43
CA ILE A 30 -2.71 7.05 12.13
C ILE A 30 -3.59 7.72 11.06
N TYR A 31 -4.82 8.11 11.44
CA TYR A 31 -5.83 8.73 10.57
C TYR A 31 -5.31 10.02 9.91
N SER A 32 -4.49 10.81 10.62
CA SER A 32 -4.01 12.10 10.12
C SER A 32 -2.95 11.98 9.02
N PHE A 33 -2.04 11.00 9.10
CA PHE A 33 -0.90 10.88 8.18
C PHE A 33 -1.22 10.08 6.90
N ALA A 34 -2.16 9.14 6.97
CA ALA A 34 -2.57 8.35 5.80
C ALA A 34 -3.27 9.22 4.73
N ASN A 35 -3.92 10.31 5.15
CA ASN A 35 -4.56 11.30 4.26
C ASN A 35 -3.60 12.10 3.36
N ASN A 36 -2.27 11.99 3.56
CA ASN A 36 -1.27 12.71 2.76
C ASN A 36 -0.43 11.80 1.84
N ILE A 37 -0.87 10.56 1.60
CA ILE A 37 -0.30 9.68 0.56
C ILE A 37 -0.82 10.14 -0.81
N HIS A 38 -0.07 11.00 -1.49
CA HIS A 38 -0.32 11.37 -2.88
C HIS A 38 -0.10 10.17 -3.82
N THR A 39 -1.21 9.65 -4.35
CA THR A 39 -1.28 8.76 -5.52
C THR A 39 -1.71 9.58 -6.75
N TYR A 40 -1.22 9.22 -7.93
CA TYR A 40 -1.55 9.91 -9.19
C TYR A 40 -2.99 9.62 -9.66
N GLU A 41 -3.59 8.54 -9.17
CA GLU A 41 -4.95 8.07 -9.46
C GLU A 41 -5.81 8.17 -8.18
N GLY A 42 -6.11 9.39 -7.76
CA GLY A 42 -6.85 9.65 -6.51
C GLY A 42 -8.38 9.53 -6.69
N GLY A 43 -8.99 8.52 -6.08
CA GLY A 43 -10.44 8.37 -5.96
C GLY A 43 -10.91 8.22 -4.51
N THR A 44 -12.17 8.56 -4.22
CA THR A 44 -12.76 8.59 -2.86
C THR A 44 -12.69 7.24 -2.12
N HIS A 45 -12.55 6.12 -2.85
CA HIS A 45 -12.35 4.79 -2.27
C HIS A 45 -11.00 4.64 -1.53
N GLU A 46 -9.93 5.31 -1.98
CA GLU A 46 -8.60 5.15 -1.36
C GLU A 46 -8.51 5.79 0.02
N SER A 47 -9.22 6.90 0.29
CA SER A 47 -9.16 7.57 1.59
C SER A 47 -9.86 6.75 2.68
N GLY A 48 -11.01 6.14 2.36
CA GLY A 48 -11.69 5.19 3.24
C GLY A 48 -10.87 3.91 3.48
N PHE A 49 -10.22 3.38 2.44
CA PHE A 49 -9.32 2.23 2.59
C PHE A 49 -8.11 2.52 3.50
N LYS A 50 -7.43 3.66 3.28
CA LYS A 50 -6.29 4.12 4.12
C LYS A 50 -6.68 4.34 5.59
N THR A 51 -7.96 4.63 5.84
CA THR A 51 -8.58 4.82 7.16
C THR A 51 -8.89 3.50 7.88
N ALA A 52 -9.07 2.40 7.16
CA ALA A 52 -9.42 1.08 7.71
C ALA A 52 -8.20 0.24 8.16
N LEU A 53 -6.97 0.70 7.93
CA LEU A 53 -5.76 -0.03 8.31
C LEU A 53 -5.43 0.16 9.79
N THR A 54 -5.22 -0.96 10.49
CA THR A 54 -4.98 -1.05 11.93
C THR A 54 -3.54 -1.46 12.23
N ASN A 55 -2.98 -0.95 13.34
CA ASN A 55 -1.71 -1.45 13.85
C ASN A 55 -1.88 -2.88 14.41
N PRO A 56 -0.96 -3.81 14.11
CA PRO A 56 -1.01 -5.15 14.66
C PRO A 56 -0.69 -5.17 16.16
N LYS A 57 -1.32 -6.10 16.89
CA LYS A 57 -1.07 -6.30 18.33
C LYS A 57 0.42 -6.52 18.62
N GLY A 58 0.94 -5.86 19.66
CA GLY A 58 2.36 -5.89 20.01
C GLY A 58 3.24 -4.94 19.21
N PHE A 59 2.65 -4.08 18.37
CA PHE A 59 3.38 -3.01 17.68
C PHE A 59 2.65 -1.68 17.82
N GLU A 60 3.42 -0.62 18.04
CA GLU A 60 2.91 0.75 18.18
C GLU A 60 3.61 1.68 17.20
N ALA A 61 2.81 2.39 16.41
CA ALA A 61 3.27 3.52 15.61
C ALA A 61 3.19 4.80 16.47
N ARG A 62 4.34 5.36 16.82
CA ARG A 62 4.50 6.60 17.60
C ARG A 62 5.01 7.71 16.68
N LYS A 63 5.10 8.96 17.16
CA LYS A 63 5.57 10.10 16.36
C LYS A 63 7.03 9.96 15.95
N GLU A 64 7.80 9.25 16.76
CA GLU A 64 9.24 9.00 16.61
C GLU A 64 9.55 7.82 15.68
N GLY A 65 8.53 6.99 15.37
CA GLY A 65 8.68 5.79 14.55
C GLY A 65 7.86 4.59 15.05
N LEU A 66 8.25 3.41 14.58
CA LEU A 66 7.61 2.14 14.89
C LEU A 66 8.33 1.41 16.04
N TYR A 67 7.57 0.89 16.99
CA TYR A 67 8.05 0.18 18.17
C TYR A 67 7.40 -1.21 18.30
N PHE A 68 8.17 -2.20 18.74
CA PHE A 68 7.66 -3.47 19.25
C PHE A 68 7.39 -3.35 20.76
N VAL A 69 6.19 -3.73 21.19
CA VAL A 69 5.78 -3.76 22.59
C VAL A 69 5.73 -5.21 23.07
N PRO A 70 6.66 -5.65 23.93
CA PRO A 70 6.65 -7.01 24.48
C PRO A 70 5.40 -7.25 25.33
N SER A 71 4.89 -8.49 25.34
CA SER A 71 3.76 -8.89 26.19
C SER A 71 4.09 -8.93 27.70
N ASN A 72 5.36 -8.76 28.09
CA ASN A 72 5.74 -8.55 29.49
C ASN A 72 5.94 -7.04 29.72
N GLU A 73 5.07 -6.44 30.54
CA GLU A 73 5.05 -5.02 30.90
C GLU A 73 6.35 -4.53 31.57
N GLU A 74 7.16 -5.42 32.15
CA GLU A 74 8.48 -5.09 32.72
C GLU A 74 9.52 -4.70 31.67
N LYS A 75 9.31 -5.06 30.39
CA LYS A 75 10.27 -4.80 29.31
C LYS A 75 9.89 -3.53 28.53
N PRO A 76 10.81 -2.56 28.38
CA PRO A 76 10.52 -1.35 27.62
C PRO A 76 10.28 -1.67 26.14
N PRO A 77 9.46 -0.87 25.43
CA PRO A 77 9.27 -0.97 23.99
C PRO A 77 10.59 -0.88 23.21
N VAL A 78 10.75 -1.73 22.20
CA VAL A 78 11.95 -1.81 21.36
C VAL A 78 11.71 -1.05 20.07
N PHE A 79 12.54 -0.05 19.79
CA PHE A 79 12.49 0.70 18.52
C PHE A 79 12.83 -0.19 17.32
N ILE A 80 12.06 -0.08 16.24
CA ILE A 80 12.26 -0.81 14.99
C ILE A 80 12.85 0.13 13.93
N CYS A 81 12.16 1.23 13.62
CA CYS A 81 12.53 2.20 12.58
C CYS A 81 11.84 3.54 12.80
N SER A 82 12.43 4.61 12.24
CA SER A 82 11.89 5.98 12.28
C SER A 82 10.70 6.17 11.33
N GLU A 83 10.64 5.39 10.27
CA GLU A 83 9.66 5.56 9.19
C GLU A 83 8.50 4.57 9.27
N TYR A 84 7.31 5.00 8.85
CA TYR A 84 6.15 4.12 8.70
C TYR A 84 6.25 3.25 7.45
N VAL A 85 5.88 2.00 7.61
CA VAL A 85 5.79 0.97 6.55
C VAL A 85 4.40 0.37 6.61
N LEU A 86 3.73 0.23 5.47
CA LEU A 86 2.34 -0.24 5.37
C LEU A 86 2.21 -1.24 4.23
N ILE A 87 1.51 -2.35 4.45
CA ILE A 87 1.08 -3.23 3.36
C ILE A 87 -0.19 -2.63 2.77
N THR A 88 -0.06 -2.05 1.58
CA THR A 88 -1.13 -1.31 0.88
C THR A 88 -1.92 -2.14 -0.12
N GLY A 89 -1.48 -3.35 -0.42
CA GLY A 89 -2.15 -4.27 -1.32
C GLY A 89 -1.48 -5.64 -1.30
N ARG A 90 -2.19 -6.65 -1.81
CA ARG A 90 -1.68 -7.97 -2.15
C ARG A 90 -1.93 -8.23 -3.62
N TYR A 91 -1.20 -9.17 -4.19
CA TYR A 91 -1.52 -9.69 -5.51
C TYR A 91 -1.33 -11.20 -5.59
N GLU A 92 -2.07 -11.82 -6.50
CA GLU A 92 -1.95 -13.23 -6.88
C GLU A 92 -1.59 -13.30 -8.36
N ASN A 93 -0.47 -13.93 -8.69
CA ASN A 93 -0.04 -14.12 -10.07
C ASN A 93 -0.81 -15.29 -10.71
N ILE A 94 -1.59 -15.00 -11.75
CA ILE A 94 -2.42 -15.99 -12.43
C ILE A 94 -1.61 -17.07 -13.17
N THR A 95 -0.33 -16.79 -13.46
CA THR A 95 0.52 -17.68 -14.28
C THR A 95 1.15 -18.80 -13.46
N ASP A 96 1.54 -18.55 -12.22
CA ASP A 96 2.28 -19.49 -11.35
C ASP A 96 1.66 -19.69 -9.96
N GLY A 97 0.57 -18.98 -9.64
CA GLY A 97 -0.09 -19.02 -8.33
C GLY A 97 0.70 -18.34 -7.21
N THR A 98 1.75 -17.56 -7.52
CA THR A 98 2.55 -16.90 -6.50
C THR A 98 1.84 -15.69 -5.91
N GLU A 99 1.92 -15.55 -4.60
CA GLU A 99 1.47 -14.35 -3.88
C GLU A 99 2.57 -13.28 -3.83
N GLY A 100 2.16 -12.02 -3.91
CA GLY A 100 3.01 -10.89 -3.61
C GLY A 100 2.32 -9.77 -2.86
N LEU A 101 3.14 -8.83 -2.39
CA LEU A 101 2.72 -7.72 -1.55
C LEU A 101 3.06 -6.39 -2.24
N ILE A 102 2.22 -5.40 -1.97
CA ILE A 102 2.44 -4.02 -2.37
C ILE A 102 2.68 -3.21 -1.12
N VAL A 103 3.95 -3.00 -0.79
CA VAL A 103 4.38 -2.32 0.44
C VAL A 103 4.71 -0.86 0.12
N SER A 104 4.12 0.04 0.89
CA SER A 104 4.38 1.48 0.81
C SER A 104 5.04 1.97 2.10
N TRP A 105 6.00 2.86 1.98
CA TRP A 105 6.69 3.44 3.14
C TRP A 105 7.06 4.90 2.89
N PHE A 106 7.21 5.65 3.97
CA PHE A 106 7.66 7.03 3.91
C PHE A 106 9.18 7.08 4.00
N HIS A 107 9.86 7.89 3.17
CA HIS A 107 11.30 8.10 3.27
C HIS A 107 11.71 9.39 2.55
N ASN A 108 12.59 10.20 3.16
CA ASN A 108 13.05 11.50 2.64
C ASN A 108 11.90 12.42 2.17
N ASN A 109 10.89 12.59 3.03
CA ASN A 109 9.67 13.38 2.78
C ASN A 109 8.85 12.96 1.55
N LYS A 110 9.01 11.71 1.09
CA LYS A 110 8.26 11.15 -0.04
C LYS A 110 7.74 9.76 0.29
N TRP A 111 6.54 9.45 -0.19
CA TRP A 111 6.04 8.09 -0.19
C TRP A 111 6.67 7.29 -1.32
N LYS A 112 7.14 6.08 -1.00
CA LYS A 112 7.60 5.06 -1.94
C LYS A 112 6.65 3.87 -1.88
N ARG A 113 6.45 3.19 -3.01
CA ARG A 113 5.62 1.98 -3.16
C ARG A 113 6.42 0.95 -3.93
N LEU A 114 6.42 -0.30 -3.48
CA LEU A 114 7.09 -1.43 -4.13
C LEU A 114 6.14 -2.63 -4.20
N LYS A 115 5.98 -3.20 -5.39
CA LYS A 115 5.22 -4.44 -5.65
C LYS A 115 6.21 -5.56 -5.93
N ARG A 116 6.31 -6.57 -5.06
CA ARG A 116 7.20 -7.74 -5.22
C ARG A 116 6.58 -8.98 -4.57
N SER A 117 7.10 -10.15 -4.91
CA SER A 117 6.66 -11.44 -4.34
C SER A 117 6.79 -11.45 -2.81
N ARG A 118 5.93 -12.23 -2.16
CA ARG A 118 5.73 -12.22 -0.70
C ARG A 118 7.02 -12.46 0.09
N ASP A 119 7.87 -13.34 -0.43
CA ASP A 119 9.15 -13.73 0.16
C ASP A 119 10.17 -12.57 0.23
N ASN A 120 10.13 -11.59 -0.69
CA ASN A 120 10.98 -10.40 -0.62
C ASN A 120 10.73 -9.56 0.64
N PHE A 121 9.54 -9.64 1.22
CA PHE A 121 9.17 -8.91 2.44
C PHE A 121 9.19 -9.78 3.70
N MET A 122 9.00 -11.10 3.54
CA MET A 122 8.88 -12.04 4.66
C MET A 122 10.19 -12.81 4.97
N VAL A 123 11.17 -12.81 4.08
CA VAL A 123 12.50 -13.38 4.31
C VAL A 123 13.48 -12.28 4.73
N GLN A 124 14.14 -12.47 5.88
CA GLN A 124 15.00 -11.44 6.47
C GLN A 124 16.14 -10.97 5.54
N SER A 125 16.84 -11.89 4.88
CA SER A 125 17.92 -11.56 3.95
C SER A 125 17.44 -10.73 2.76
N LYS A 126 16.36 -11.19 2.08
CA LYS A 126 15.76 -10.48 0.94
C LYS A 126 15.21 -9.11 1.34
N LEU A 127 14.59 -9.01 2.52
CA LEU A 127 14.11 -7.74 3.04
C LEU A 127 15.26 -6.74 3.23
N VAL A 128 16.43 -7.19 3.74
CA VAL A 128 17.60 -6.32 3.92
C VAL A 128 18.14 -5.76 2.60
N GLU A 129 17.99 -6.46 1.48
CA GLU A 129 18.36 -5.94 0.15
C GLU A 129 17.56 -4.69 -0.23
N LEU A 130 16.32 -4.53 0.28
CA LEU A 130 15.50 -3.34 0.06
C LEU A 130 16.04 -2.08 0.76
N SER A 131 17.01 -2.21 1.69
CA SER A 131 17.73 -1.06 2.24
C SER A 131 18.42 -0.23 1.14
N ALA A 132 18.85 -0.86 0.03
CA ALA A 132 19.47 -0.19 -1.11
C ALA A 132 18.53 0.81 -1.83
N ILE A 133 17.21 0.63 -1.71
CA ILE A 133 16.21 1.58 -2.23
C ILE A 133 15.64 2.51 -1.14
N GLY A 134 16.26 2.52 0.05
CA GLY A 134 15.85 3.32 1.20
C GLY A 134 14.58 2.81 1.88
N PHE A 135 14.35 1.49 1.89
CA PHE A 135 13.41 0.85 2.82
C PHE A 135 14.02 0.84 4.22
N PRO A 136 13.26 1.09 5.31
CA PRO A 136 13.81 1.36 6.65
C PRO A 136 14.22 0.09 7.41
N VAL A 137 15.13 -0.68 6.82
CA VAL A 137 15.62 -1.97 7.32
C VAL A 137 17.15 -2.04 7.33
N SER A 138 17.67 -2.82 8.26
CA SER A 138 19.07 -3.17 8.42
C SER A 138 19.18 -4.57 9.04
N SER A 139 20.39 -5.12 9.09
CA SER A 139 20.67 -6.37 9.81
C SER A 139 20.29 -6.34 11.29
N LEU A 140 20.19 -5.14 11.90
CA LEU A 140 19.81 -4.93 13.31
C LEU A 140 18.29 -5.07 13.55
N ASN A 141 17.45 -4.57 12.65
CA ASN A 141 15.99 -4.53 12.84
C ASN A 141 15.21 -5.53 11.97
N GLN A 142 15.83 -6.18 10.98
CA GLN A 142 15.20 -7.11 10.02
C GLN A 142 14.22 -8.11 10.65
N ARG A 143 14.58 -8.70 11.80
CA ARG A 143 13.74 -9.70 12.49
C ARG A 143 12.44 -9.08 13.01
N LEU A 144 12.50 -7.88 13.57
CA LEU A 144 11.32 -7.18 14.08
C LEU A 144 10.48 -6.60 12.93
N MET A 145 11.11 -6.15 11.84
CA MET A 145 10.42 -5.67 10.65
C MET A 145 9.64 -6.79 9.95
N VAL A 146 10.23 -7.97 9.74
CA VAL A 146 9.51 -9.16 9.20
C VAL A 146 8.33 -9.55 10.11
N GLN A 147 8.52 -9.53 11.43
CA GLN A 147 7.45 -9.82 12.39
C GLN A 147 6.32 -8.79 12.33
N TYR A 148 6.67 -7.49 12.22
CA TYR A 148 5.71 -6.42 12.01
C TYR A 148 4.91 -6.60 10.73
N LEU A 149 5.57 -6.81 9.58
CA LEU A 149 4.89 -7.00 8.29
C LEU A 149 3.96 -8.23 8.32
N THR A 150 4.43 -9.35 8.88
CA THR A 150 3.62 -10.57 9.06
C THR A 150 2.38 -10.31 9.92
N ALA A 151 2.54 -9.56 11.02
CA ALA A 151 1.44 -9.26 11.92
C ALA A 151 0.48 -8.22 11.30
N PHE A 152 1.00 -7.23 10.59
CA PHE A 152 0.23 -6.18 9.90
C PHE A 152 -0.66 -6.77 8.81
N GLU A 153 -0.13 -7.70 8.00
CA GLU A 153 -0.90 -8.40 6.97
C GLU A 153 -2.06 -9.19 7.59
N ARG A 154 -1.80 -9.92 8.68
CA ARG A 154 -2.82 -10.70 9.40
C ARG A 154 -3.89 -9.84 10.05
N ALA A 155 -3.50 -8.70 10.64
CA ALA A 155 -4.43 -7.77 11.29
C ALA A 155 -5.36 -7.07 10.28
N ASN A 156 -4.96 -6.98 9.01
CA ASN A 156 -5.67 -6.24 7.97
C ASN A 156 -6.07 -7.13 6.78
N LEU A 157 -6.17 -8.46 6.98
CA LEU A 157 -6.38 -9.45 5.92
C LEU A 157 -7.69 -9.24 5.15
N GLU A 158 -8.73 -8.73 5.80
CA GLU A 158 -10.03 -8.43 5.17
C GLU A 158 -10.05 -7.06 4.49
N ASN A 159 -9.21 -6.12 4.94
CA ASN A 159 -9.18 -4.75 4.44
C ASN A 159 -8.23 -4.58 3.24
N ILE A 160 -7.07 -5.26 3.25
CA ILE A 160 -6.04 -5.10 2.20
C ILE A 160 -6.55 -5.71 0.88
N PRO A 161 -6.67 -4.92 -0.21
CA PRO A 161 -7.16 -5.42 -1.49
C PRO A 161 -6.24 -6.48 -2.08
N VAL A 162 -6.83 -7.40 -2.84
CA VAL A 162 -6.12 -8.42 -3.63
C VAL A 162 -6.33 -8.09 -5.10
N GLU A 163 -5.25 -7.80 -5.81
CA GLU A 163 -5.23 -7.59 -7.27
C GLU A 163 -4.84 -8.91 -7.95
N LYS A 164 -5.48 -9.32 -9.06
CA LYS A 164 -4.84 -10.33 -9.92
C LYS A 164 -3.63 -9.68 -10.61
N ALA A 165 -2.56 -10.45 -10.78
CA ALA A 165 -1.34 -10.05 -11.48
C ALA A 165 -1.00 -11.01 -12.62
N SER A 166 -0.30 -10.50 -13.63
CA SER A 166 0.34 -11.31 -14.67
C SER A 166 1.71 -10.72 -15.03
N GLU A 167 2.68 -11.60 -15.26
CA GLU A 167 4.00 -11.24 -15.82
C GLU A 167 3.97 -11.07 -17.35
N GLN A 168 2.86 -11.42 -18.00
CA GLN A 168 2.69 -11.34 -19.44
C GLN A 168 1.57 -10.36 -19.80
N MET A 169 1.87 -9.45 -20.74
CA MET A 169 0.85 -8.65 -21.43
C MET A 169 0.19 -9.48 -22.53
N GLY A 170 -1.05 -9.15 -22.88
CA GLY A 170 -1.79 -9.83 -23.95
C GLY A 170 -3.09 -10.47 -23.45
N TRP A 171 -3.53 -11.51 -24.16
CA TRP A 171 -4.78 -12.22 -23.86
C TRP A 171 -4.65 -13.07 -22.58
N SER A 172 -5.66 -12.91 -21.71
CA SER A 172 -5.93 -13.70 -20.51
C SER A 172 -7.36 -14.26 -20.63
N GLU A 173 -7.75 -15.20 -19.76
CA GLU A 173 -9.08 -15.84 -19.80
C GLU A 173 -10.24 -14.82 -19.78
N ASP A 174 -10.11 -13.77 -18.96
CA ASP A 174 -11.16 -12.76 -18.73
C ASP A 174 -11.02 -11.49 -19.62
N GLY A 175 -10.02 -11.38 -20.52
CA GLY A 175 -9.75 -10.13 -21.26
C GLY A 175 -8.33 -9.94 -21.79
N PHE A 176 -7.96 -8.69 -22.09
CA PHE A 176 -6.65 -8.33 -22.64
C PHE A 176 -5.90 -7.32 -21.76
N LEU A 177 -4.69 -7.64 -21.31
CA LEU A 177 -3.82 -6.75 -20.53
C LEU A 177 -2.88 -5.97 -21.45
N LEU A 178 -3.04 -4.65 -21.50
CA LEU A 178 -2.19 -3.73 -22.26
C LEU A 178 -1.50 -2.75 -21.31
N GLY A 179 -0.22 -2.98 -21.04
CA GLY A 179 0.50 -2.23 -20.00
C GLY A 179 -0.16 -2.45 -18.63
N ASN A 180 -0.60 -1.36 -17.99
CA ASN A 180 -1.31 -1.43 -16.71
C ASN A 180 -2.85 -1.50 -16.85
N GLU A 181 -3.41 -1.37 -18.05
CA GLU A 181 -4.85 -1.39 -18.28
C GLU A 181 -5.34 -2.79 -18.68
N PHE A 182 -6.37 -3.29 -18.01
CA PHE A 182 -7.04 -4.53 -18.38
C PHE A 182 -8.36 -4.24 -19.09
N ILE A 183 -8.45 -4.70 -20.33
CA ILE A 183 -9.63 -4.55 -21.20
C ILE A 183 -10.40 -5.88 -21.16
N GLY A 184 -11.33 -6.00 -20.23
CA GLY A 184 -12.08 -7.25 -20.03
C GLY A 184 -13.00 -7.25 -18.81
N SER A 185 -13.51 -8.43 -18.46
CA SER A 185 -14.37 -8.64 -17.29
C SER A 185 -13.56 -9.00 -16.05
N GLY A 186 -12.85 -8.03 -15.47
CA GLY A 186 -12.09 -8.23 -14.24
C GLY A 186 -11.15 -7.07 -13.92
N SER A 187 -10.22 -7.30 -12.99
CA SER A 187 -9.06 -6.44 -12.76
C SER A 187 -7.80 -7.28 -12.78
N LEU A 188 -6.90 -6.99 -13.71
CA LEU A 188 -5.59 -7.63 -13.85
C LEU A 188 -4.55 -6.53 -13.95
N SER A 189 -3.41 -6.71 -13.27
CA SER A 189 -2.33 -5.74 -13.21
C SER A 189 -1.04 -6.36 -13.74
N PHE A 190 -0.29 -5.63 -14.58
CA PHE A 190 1.02 -6.10 -14.99
C PHE A 190 2.02 -6.01 -13.84
N VAL A 191 2.81 -7.07 -13.67
CA VAL A 191 3.87 -7.14 -12.66
C VAL A 191 5.08 -7.83 -13.29
N SER A 192 6.21 -7.13 -13.40
CA SER A 192 7.47 -7.77 -13.73
C SER A 192 8.45 -7.68 -12.55
N SER A 193 9.34 -8.67 -12.47
CA SER A 193 10.50 -8.63 -11.60
C SER A 193 11.52 -7.57 -12.06
N ASP A 194 11.59 -7.28 -13.36
CA ASP A 194 12.47 -6.27 -13.96
C ASP A 194 11.82 -4.86 -13.99
N LYS A 195 12.61 -3.86 -13.57
CA LYS A 195 12.25 -2.44 -13.64
C LYS A 195 12.14 -1.94 -15.08
N GLY A 196 12.85 -2.55 -16.03
CA GLY A 196 12.76 -2.22 -17.45
C GLY A 196 11.37 -2.55 -18.03
N GLU A 197 10.86 -3.73 -17.74
CA GLU A 197 9.54 -4.18 -18.21
C GLU A 197 8.39 -3.43 -17.52
N GLU A 198 8.50 -3.17 -16.21
CA GLU A 198 7.61 -2.23 -15.51
C GLU A 198 7.59 -0.83 -16.17
N GLN A 199 8.72 -0.38 -16.73
CA GLN A 199 8.78 0.89 -17.44
C GLN A 199 8.03 0.81 -18.77
N PHE A 200 8.22 -0.23 -19.58
CA PHE A 200 7.44 -0.42 -20.81
C PHE A 200 5.93 -0.47 -20.53
N ALA A 201 5.50 -1.20 -19.50
CA ALA A 201 4.10 -1.27 -19.08
C ALA A 201 3.48 0.11 -18.82
N LYS A 202 4.22 1.00 -18.14
CA LYS A 202 3.80 2.37 -17.81
C LYS A 202 3.78 3.32 -19.02
N HIS A 203 4.43 2.98 -20.13
CA HIS A 203 4.47 3.82 -21.35
C HIS A 203 3.35 3.48 -22.35
N TYR A 204 2.71 2.32 -22.23
CA TYR A 204 1.44 2.06 -22.91
C TYR A 204 0.37 3.00 -22.33
N THR A 205 0.08 4.06 -23.08
CA THR A 205 -0.89 5.09 -22.73
C THR A 205 -1.73 5.41 -23.96
N SER A 206 -3.05 5.52 -23.80
CA SER A 206 -3.91 6.00 -24.86
C SER A 206 -3.62 7.48 -25.14
N LYS A 207 -3.34 7.83 -26.39
CA LYS A 207 -3.03 9.21 -26.80
C LYS A 207 -3.68 9.58 -28.12
N GLY A 208 -4.58 10.56 -28.07
CA GLY A 208 -5.34 11.04 -29.22
C GLY A 208 -6.70 10.35 -29.37
N ASP A 209 -7.49 10.81 -30.33
CA ASP A 209 -8.84 10.31 -30.58
C ASP A 209 -8.86 9.10 -31.52
N LEU A 210 -9.85 8.21 -31.34
CA LEU A 210 -10.06 7.05 -32.21
C LEU A 210 -10.39 7.44 -33.67
N HIS A 211 -11.07 8.56 -33.88
CA HIS A 211 -11.54 9.00 -35.20
C HIS A 211 -10.41 9.24 -36.23
N PRO A 212 -9.33 10.00 -35.91
CA PRO A 212 -8.13 10.07 -36.75
C PRO A 212 -7.54 8.71 -37.15
N TRP A 213 -7.47 7.74 -36.22
CA TRP A 213 -6.94 6.41 -36.50
C TRP A 213 -7.86 5.61 -37.45
N LEU A 214 -9.18 5.67 -37.25
CA LEU A 214 -10.15 5.04 -38.16
C LEU A 214 -10.06 5.64 -39.57
N ASN A 215 -10.02 6.97 -39.69
CA ASN A 215 -9.88 7.66 -40.98
C ASN A 215 -8.57 7.27 -41.69
N MET A 216 -7.47 7.12 -40.96
CA MET A 216 -6.20 6.65 -41.52
C MET A 216 -6.29 5.20 -42.00
N ILE A 217 -6.96 4.32 -41.23
CA ILE A 217 -7.19 2.92 -41.60
C ILE A 217 -8.08 2.83 -42.85
N GLU A 218 -9.14 3.62 -42.95
CA GLU A 218 -9.99 3.65 -44.16
C GLU A 218 -9.22 4.11 -45.40
N ALA A 219 -8.37 5.13 -45.27
CA ALA A 219 -7.53 5.62 -46.36
C ALA A 219 -6.54 4.56 -46.90
N ILE A 220 -6.06 3.64 -46.05
CA ILE A 220 -5.12 2.57 -46.45
C ILE A 220 -5.80 1.22 -46.75
N LYS A 221 -7.07 1.03 -46.38
CA LYS A 221 -7.83 -0.23 -46.52
C LYS A 221 -7.98 -0.71 -47.97
N SER A 222 -7.90 0.21 -48.94
CA SER A 222 -7.96 -0.10 -50.38
C SER A 222 -6.64 -0.62 -50.96
N TYR A 223 -5.52 -0.52 -50.23
CA TYR A 223 -4.22 -0.98 -50.69
C TYR A 223 -4.02 -2.46 -50.29
N PRO A 224 -3.65 -3.35 -51.22
CA PRO A 224 -3.39 -4.75 -50.90
C PRO A 224 -2.19 -4.86 -49.96
N LYS A 225 -2.22 -5.88 -49.08
CA LYS A 225 -1.18 -6.12 -48.08
C LYS A 225 0.22 -6.10 -48.71
N VAL A 226 1.06 -5.15 -48.30
CA VAL A 226 2.50 -5.29 -48.45
C VAL A 226 2.90 -6.45 -47.54
N ILE A 227 3.16 -7.62 -48.15
CA ILE A 227 3.79 -8.73 -47.45
C ILE A 227 5.24 -8.31 -47.20
N ALA A 228 5.49 -7.77 -46.01
CA ALA A 228 6.84 -7.71 -45.46
C ALA A 228 7.26 -9.16 -45.19
N GLY A 229 7.91 -9.76 -46.18
CA GLY A 229 8.44 -11.12 -46.07
C GLY A 229 9.52 -11.16 -44.99
N VAL A 230 9.37 -12.15 -44.09
CA VAL A 230 10.41 -12.68 -43.21
C VAL A 230 10.74 -14.08 -43.73
#